data_AF-A0A4S2FXI2-F1
#
_entry.id   AF-A0A4S2FXI2-F1
#
_cell.length_a   1.000
_cell.length_b   1.000
_cell.length_c   1.000
_cell.angle_alpha   90.00
_cell.angle_beta   90.00
_cell.angle_gamma   90.00
#
_symmetry.space_group_name_H-M   'P 1'
#
loop_
_entity.id
_entity.type
_entity.pdbx_description
1 polymer ?
#
loop_
_entity_poly.entity_id
_entity_poly.type
_entity_poly.pdbx_seq_one_letter_code
_entity_poly.pdbx_strand_id
1 'polypeptide(L)'
;MAKAIIKSTGEVIEISHRIDSSRYGIRYVIAGTSKSVAESEIMIFDDSGVIAFIEKWYPDYYHSDIIAWIDDLHCALGNECDDEKLARIGEAWGTDPKGWLIELINLESAAYRRALERYYSMMYPKINI
;
A
#
# COMPACT_ATOMS: atom_id res chain seq x y z
N MET A 1 3.87 -0.23 13.94
CA MET A 1 2.44 0.12 14.13
C MET A 1 1.78 0.01 12.78
N ALA A 2 0.64 -0.70 12.66
CA ALA A 2 -0.02 -0.93 11.37
C ALA A 2 -0.90 0.28 11.00
N LYS A 3 -0.97 0.62 9.72
CA LYS A 3 -1.93 1.61 9.21
C LYS A 3 -3.15 0.90 8.66
N ALA A 4 -4.25 1.59 8.40
CA ALA A 4 -5.41 1.01 7.73
C ALA A 4 -6.24 2.07 7.00
N ILE A 5 -7.02 1.66 6.00
CA ILE A 5 -8.12 2.46 5.44
C ILE A 5 -9.46 1.99 6.01
N ILE A 6 -10.32 2.94 6.39
CA ILE A 6 -11.74 2.69 6.62
C ILE A 6 -12.46 2.60 5.27
N LYS A 7 -13.05 1.43 4.96
CA LYS A 7 -13.61 1.14 3.64
C LYS A 7 -14.73 2.09 3.23
N SER A 8 -15.58 2.48 4.17
CA SER A 8 -16.75 3.33 3.92
C SER A 8 -16.42 4.80 3.67
N THR A 9 -15.26 5.28 4.14
CA THR A 9 -14.87 6.70 4.05
C THR A 9 -13.58 6.95 3.26
N GLY A 10 -12.74 5.93 3.07
CA GLY A 10 -11.39 6.08 2.52
C GLY A 10 -10.39 6.69 3.51
N GLU A 11 -10.78 6.94 4.77
CA GLU A 11 -9.91 7.57 5.77
C GLU A 11 -8.76 6.65 6.18
N VAL A 12 -7.52 7.17 6.15
CA VAL A 12 -6.33 6.47 6.62
C VAL A 12 -6.15 6.69 8.12
N ILE A 13 -6.05 5.60 8.88
CA ILE A 13 -5.90 5.58 10.34
C ILE A 13 -4.65 4.79 10.76
N GLU A 14 -4.14 5.09 11.95
CA GLU A 14 -3.15 4.24 12.62
C GLU A 14 -3.84 3.30 13.62
N ILE A 15 -3.41 2.04 13.64
CA ILE A 15 -3.93 1.02 14.55
C ILE A 15 -3.01 0.92 15.77
N SER A 16 -3.60 1.07 16.96
CA SER A 16 -2.93 0.79 18.23
C SER A 16 -2.88 -0.71 18.53
N HIS A 17 -4.04 -1.37 18.58
CA HIS A 17 -4.13 -2.80 18.89
C HIS A 17 -5.47 -3.40 18.43
N ARG A 18 -5.50 -4.74 18.36
CA ARG A 18 -6.68 -5.57 18.07
C ARG A 18 -7.38 -5.96 19.37
N ILE A 19 -8.72 -5.98 19.35
CA ILE A 19 -9.55 -6.46 20.45
C ILE A 19 -10.50 -7.54 19.91
N ASP A 20 -10.56 -8.67 20.60
CA ASP A 20 -11.57 -9.73 20.37
C ASP A 20 -12.76 -9.53 21.32
N SER A 21 -13.95 -9.33 20.76
CA SER A 21 -15.19 -9.23 21.52
C SER A 21 -16.13 -10.37 21.17
N SER A 22 -16.63 -11.07 22.20
CA SER A 22 -17.66 -12.10 22.02
C SER A 22 -18.99 -11.56 21.48
N ARG A 23 -19.26 -10.25 21.65
CA ARG A 23 -20.51 -9.61 21.21
C ARG A 23 -20.38 -8.89 19.87
N TYR A 24 -19.22 -8.31 19.58
CA TYR A 24 -19.01 -7.42 18.42
C TYR A 24 -17.98 -7.96 17.42
N GLY A 25 -17.44 -9.15 17.64
CA GLY A 25 -16.39 -9.74 16.83
C GLY A 25 -15.06 -8.98 16.98
N ILE A 26 -14.22 -9.11 15.95
CA ILE A 26 -12.89 -8.50 15.90
C ILE A 26 -13.02 -7.00 15.61
N ARG A 27 -12.34 -6.19 16.42
CA ARG A 27 -12.26 -4.74 16.24
C ARG A 27 -10.81 -4.26 16.40
N TYR A 28 -10.49 -3.15 15.75
CA TYR A 28 -9.19 -2.50 15.83
C TYR A 28 -9.34 -1.10 16.41
N VAL A 29 -8.47 -0.76 17.37
CA VAL A 29 -8.48 0.55 18.06
C VAL A 29 -7.63 1.55 17.29
N ILE A 30 -8.20 2.73 17.05
CA ILE A 30 -7.51 3.83 16.37
C ILE A 30 -6.55 4.51 17.35
N ALA A 31 -5.27 4.60 16.99
CA ALA A 31 -4.22 5.18 17.81
C ALA A 31 -4.55 6.62 18.25
N GLY A 32 -4.28 6.95 19.51
CA GLY A 32 -4.56 8.27 20.07
C GLY A 32 -6.05 8.56 20.33
N THR A 33 -6.94 7.59 20.17
CA THR A 33 -8.39 7.76 20.38
C THR A 33 -9.00 6.64 21.22
N SER A 34 -10.24 6.84 21.69
CA SER A 34 -11.07 5.79 22.30
C SER A 34 -11.96 5.05 21.30
N LYS A 35 -11.82 5.34 19.99
CA LYS A 35 -12.67 4.76 18.94
C LYS A 35 -12.11 3.43 18.46
N SER A 36 -13.01 2.54 18.03
CA SER A 36 -12.65 1.29 17.37
C SER A 36 -13.52 1.05 16.14
N VAL A 37 -12.96 0.34 15.18
CA VAL A 37 -13.59 0.02 13.91
C VAL A 37 -13.62 -1.50 13.72
N ALA A 38 -14.70 -2.02 13.12
CA ALA A 38 -14.85 -3.45 12.90
C ALA A 38 -13.87 -3.95 11.85
N GLU A 39 -13.40 -5.19 11.98
CA GLU A 39 -12.54 -5.83 10.96
C GLU A 39 -13.15 -5.80 9.56
N SER A 40 -14.47 -5.99 9.46
CA SER A 40 -15.21 -5.91 8.20
C SER A 40 -15.14 -4.53 7.54
N GLU A 41 -14.98 -3.46 8.32
CA GLU A 41 -14.99 -2.05 7.89
C GLU A 41 -13.59 -1.50 7.60
N ILE A 42 -12.52 -2.27 7.83
CA ILE A 42 -11.16 -1.82 7.58
C ILE A 42 -10.38 -2.70 6.63
N MET A 43 -9.36 -2.09 6.04
CA MET A 43 -8.30 -2.77 5.33
C MET A 43 -6.99 -2.39 6.01
N ILE A 44 -6.37 -3.34 6.72
CA ILE A 44 -5.10 -3.10 7.41
C ILE A 44 -3.98 -3.12 6.39
N PHE A 45 -3.24 -2.03 6.38
CA PHE A 45 -1.91 -1.91 5.81
C PHE A 45 -0.92 -2.47 6.82
N ASP A 46 -0.84 -3.79 6.83
CA ASP A 46 0.48 -4.39 6.89
C ASP A 46 1.12 -4.05 5.53
N ASP A 47 2.40 -3.67 5.49
CA ASP A 47 3.10 -3.50 4.21
C ASP A 47 2.93 -4.76 3.33
N SER A 48 2.82 -5.94 3.96
CA SER A 48 2.47 -7.21 3.29
C SER A 48 1.04 -7.22 2.71
N GLY A 49 0.07 -6.58 3.37
CA GLY A 49 -1.32 -6.53 2.92
C GLY A 49 -1.54 -5.61 1.72
N VAL A 50 -0.82 -4.48 1.68
CA VAL A 50 -0.80 -3.59 0.51
C VAL A 50 -0.10 -4.28 -0.66
N ILE A 51 1.08 -4.86 -0.43
CA ILE A 51 1.82 -5.57 -1.46
C ILE A 51 1.00 -6.74 -2.00
N ALA A 52 0.42 -7.59 -1.14
CA ALA A 52 -0.43 -8.70 -1.57
C ALA A 52 -1.69 -8.23 -2.32
N PHE A 53 -2.26 -7.09 -1.95
CA PHE A 53 -3.39 -6.50 -2.68
C PHE A 53 -2.97 -6.03 -4.08
N ILE A 54 -1.84 -5.32 -4.18
CA ILE A 54 -1.28 -4.86 -5.45
C ILE A 54 -0.90 -6.07 -6.31
N GLU A 55 -0.18 -7.05 -5.78
CA GLU A 55 0.20 -8.29 -6.49
C GLU A 55 -1.02 -9.02 -7.07
N LYS A 56 -2.12 -9.08 -6.30
CA LYS A 56 -3.34 -9.76 -6.73
C LYS A 56 -4.13 -9.00 -7.80
N TRP A 57 -4.20 -7.68 -7.72
CA TRP A 57 -5.15 -6.89 -8.51
C TRP A 57 -4.50 -5.94 -9.52
N TYR A 58 -3.21 -5.67 -9.42
CA TYR A 58 -2.48 -4.85 -10.38
C TYR A 58 -2.34 -5.61 -11.71
N PRO A 59 -2.77 -5.02 -12.85
CA PRO A 59 -2.63 -5.66 -14.15
C PRO A 59 -1.17 -5.94 -14.51
N ASP A 60 -0.86 -7.18 -14.90
CA ASP A 60 0.47 -7.60 -15.33
C ASP A 60 1.57 -7.30 -14.30
N TYR A 61 1.28 -7.49 -13.00
CA TYR A 61 2.19 -7.19 -11.88
C TYR A 61 3.66 -7.59 -12.12
N TYR A 62 3.92 -8.85 -12.49
CA TYR A 62 5.28 -9.37 -12.71
C TYR A 62 5.98 -8.86 -13.99
N HIS A 63 5.28 -8.12 -14.85
CA HIS A 63 5.82 -7.53 -16.08
C HIS A 63 5.65 -5.99 -16.09
N SER A 64 5.35 -5.39 -14.94
CA SER A 64 5.10 -3.96 -14.82
C SER A 64 6.37 -3.20 -14.44
N ASP A 65 6.77 -2.25 -15.28
CA ASP A 65 7.89 -1.34 -15.00
C ASP A 65 7.67 -0.57 -13.69
N ILE A 66 6.42 -0.19 -13.38
CA ILE A 66 6.10 0.50 -12.12
C ILE A 66 6.42 -0.38 -10.91
N ILE A 67 6.14 -1.69 -10.99
CA ILE A 67 6.41 -2.62 -9.89
C ILE A 67 7.91 -2.87 -9.77
N ALA A 68 8.62 -3.02 -10.89
CA ALA A 68 10.08 -3.14 -10.89
C ALA A 68 10.76 -1.91 -10.27
N TRP A 69 10.28 -0.70 -10.58
CA TRP A 69 10.79 0.54 -9.98
C TRP A 69 10.52 0.65 -8.48
N ILE A 70 9.36 0.18 -8.00
CA ILE A 70 9.05 0.11 -6.56
C ILE A 70 10.04 -0.82 -5.85
N ASP A 71 10.30 -2.01 -6.40
CA ASP A 71 11.27 -2.96 -5.87
C ASP A 71 12.69 -2.36 -5.80
N ASP A 72 13.13 -1.73 -6.89
CA ASP A 72 14.45 -1.09 -6.97
C ASP A 72 14.61 0.04 -5.94
N LEU A 73 13.58 0.87 -5.73
CA LEU A 73 13.61 1.97 -4.77
C LEU A 73 13.57 1.48 -3.32
N HIS A 74 12.78 0.44 -3.00
CA HIS A 74 12.85 -0.24 -1.70
C HIS A 74 14.25 -0.78 -1.44
N CYS A 75 14.83 -1.44 -2.43
CA CYS A 75 16.17 -1.99 -2.36
C CYS A 75 17.24 -0.90 -2.13
N ALA A 76 17.14 0.25 -2.81
CA ALA A 76 18.05 1.38 -2.63
C ALA A 76 17.91 2.06 -1.26
N LEU A 77 16.68 2.29 -0.79
CA LEU A 77 16.42 2.88 0.53
C LEU A 77 16.75 1.92 1.68
N GLY A 78 16.66 0.61 1.43
CA GLY A 78 17.08 -0.46 2.34
C GLY A 78 18.59 -0.74 2.35
N ASN A 79 19.35 -0.12 1.44
CA ASN A 79 20.79 -0.38 1.24
C ASN A 79 21.10 -1.85 0.92
N GLU A 80 20.23 -2.48 0.11
CA GLU A 80 20.32 -3.87 -0.35
C GLU A 80 20.65 -3.96 -1.85
N CYS A 81 20.74 -2.81 -2.52
CA CYS A 81 20.86 -2.66 -3.98
C CYS A 81 22.30 -2.80 -4.46
N ASP A 82 22.49 -3.40 -5.64
CA ASP A 82 23.79 -3.44 -6.32
C ASP A 82 24.10 -2.12 -7.05
N ASP A 83 25.36 -1.97 -7.48
CA ASP A 83 25.86 -0.75 -8.13
C ASP A 83 25.14 -0.47 -9.47
N GLU A 84 24.73 -1.50 -10.21
CA GLU A 84 24.02 -1.34 -11.49
C GLU A 84 22.61 -0.77 -11.28
N LYS A 85 21.87 -1.31 -10.30
CA LYS A 85 20.55 -0.80 -9.92
C LYS A 85 20.64 0.61 -9.37
N LEU A 86 21.64 0.92 -8.54
CA LEU A 86 21.85 2.28 -8.02
C LEU A 86 22.18 3.27 -9.14
N ALA A 87 23.00 2.89 -10.13
CA ALA A 87 23.28 3.73 -11.28
C ALA A 87 22.00 4.05 -12.07
N ARG A 88 21.17 3.05 -12.33
CA ARG A 88 19.88 3.22 -13.02
C ARG A 88 18.92 4.14 -12.26
N ILE A 89 18.80 3.98 -10.94
CA ILE A 89 18.00 4.86 -10.07
C ILE A 89 18.57 6.28 -10.10
N GLY A 90 19.90 6.41 -10.06
CA GLY A 90 20.63 7.67 -10.18
C GLY A 90 20.34 8.42 -11.48
N GLU A 91 20.28 7.71 -12.60
CA GLU A 91 19.92 8.26 -13.91
C GLU A 91 18.46 8.71 -13.98
N ALA A 92 17.55 7.97 -13.33
CA ALA A 92 16.12 8.27 -13.34
C ALA A 92 15.72 9.44 -12.43
N TRP A 93 16.26 9.50 -11.20
CA TRP A 93 15.79 10.42 -10.15
C TRP A 93 16.89 11.15 -9.40
N GLY A 94 18.13 11.09 -9.89
CA GLY A 94 19.29 11.66 -9.21
C GLY A 94 19.74 10.83 -8.02
N THR A 95 20.66 11.37 -7.21
CA THR A 95 21.33 10.62 -6.14
C THR A 95 20.88 11.01 -4.73
N ASP A 96 19.76 11.72 -4.58
CA ASP A 96 19.24 12.16 -3.28
C ASP A 96 18.22 11.14 -2.74
N PRO A 97 18.50 10.43 -1.62
CA PRO A 97 17.57 9.49 -1.02
C PRO A 97 16.22 10.11 -0.62
N LYS A 98 16.15 11.42 -0.34
CA LYS A 98 14.87 12.08 -0.09
C LYS A 98 14.00 12.15 -1.34
N GLY A 99 14.62 12.38 -2.50
CA GLY A 99 13.95 12.31 -3.80
C GLY A 99 13.44 10.90 -4.07
N TRP A 100 14.25 9.88 -3.81
CA TRP A 100 13.86 8.48 -3.97
C TRP A 100 12.65 8.08 -3.13
N LEU A 101 12.61 8.53 -1.87
CA LEU A 101 11.46 8.29 -1.00
C LEU A 101 10.18 8.95 -1.53
N ILE A 102 10.26 10.16 -2.07
CA ILE A 102 9.12 10.84 -2.68
C ILE A 102 8.62 10.05 -3.89
N GLU A 103 9.53 9.59 -4.75
CA GLU A 103 9.15 8.81 -5.93
C GLU A 103 8.61 7.42 -5.60
N LEU A 104 9.15 6.76 -4.57
CA LEU A 104 8.60 5.52 -4.06
C LEU A 104 7.14 5.70 -3.64
N ILE A 105 6.84 6.74 -2.85
CA ILE A 105 5.47 7.06 -2.42
C ILE A 105 4.54 7.31 -3.63
N ASN A 106 5.03 8.04 -4.65
CA ASN A 106 4.27 8.32 -5.86
C ASN A 106 3.92 7.02 -6.62
N LEU A 107 4.92 6.16 -6.83
CA LEU A 107 4.77 4.90 -7.56
C LEU A 107 3.86 3.92 -6.81
N GLU A 108 4.05 3.75 -5.50
CA GLU A 108 3.18 2.90 -4.68
C GLU A 108 1.74 3.40 -4.66
N SER A 109 1.53 4.71 -4.57
CA SER A 109 0.19 5.31 -4.64
C SER A 109 -0.47 5.04 -5.99
N ALA A 110 0.28 5.18 -7.09
CA ALA A 110 -0.21 4.86 -8.43
C ALA A 110 -0.50 3.37 -8.59
N ALA A 111 0.35 2.50 -8.04
CA ALA A 111 0.18 1.06 -8.07
C ALA A 111 -1.09 0.63 -7.32
N TYR A 112 -1.25 1.12 -6.10
CA TYR A 112 -2.43 0.85 -5.29
C TYR A 112 -3.70 1.36 -5.94
N ARG A 113 -3.71 2.58 -6.48
CA ARG A 113 -4.87 3.13 -7.18
C ARG A 113 -5.28 2.28 -8.37
N ARG A 114 -4.33 1.86 -9.22
CA ARG A 114 -4.63 1.03 -10.39
C ARG A 114 -5.15 -0.35 -9.98
N ALA A 115 -4.60 -0.94 -8.92
CA ALA A 115 -5.11 -2.18 -8.34
C ALA A 115 -6.55 -2.03 -7.81
N LEU A 116 -6.86 -0.90 -7.14
CA LEU A 116 -8.21 -0.58 -6.67
C LEU A 116 -9.20 -0.41 -7.83
N GLU A 117 -8.82 0.35 -8.87
CA GLU A 117 -9.64 0.54 -10.07
C GLU A 117 -9.96 -0.81 -10.72
N ARG A 118 -8.96 -1.69 -10.85
CA ARG A 118 -9.18 -3.05 -11.36
C ARG A 118 -10.12 -3.85 -10.47
N TYR A 119 -9.87 -3.90 -9.16
CA TYR A 119 -10.71 -4.60 -8.20
C TYR A 119 -12.17 -4.15 -8.30
N TYR A 120 -12.43 -2.84 -8.24
CA TYR A 120 -13.79 -2.32 -8.29
C TYR A 120 -14.45 -2.46 -9.66
N SER A 121 -13.70 -2.40 -10.77
CA SER A 121 -14.25 -2.69 -12.10
C SER A 121 -14.80 -4.13 -12.20
N MET A 122 -14.20 -5.08 -11.48
CA MET A 122 -14.64 -6.47 -11.45
C MET A 122 -15.79 -6.69 -10.45
N MET A 123 -15.76 -6.00 -9.31
CA MET A 123 -16.81 -6.12 -8.28
C MET A 123 -18.11 -5.40 -8.66
N TYR A 124 -18.00 -4.29 -9.40
CA TYR A 124 -19.12 -3.45 -9.78
C TYR A 124 -19.14 -3.17 -11.29
N PRO A 125 -19.27 -4.20 -12.15
CA PRO A 125 -19.12 -4.08 -13.60
C PRO A 125 -20.17 -3.18 -14.29
N LYS A 126 -21.20 -2.76 -13.56
CA LYS A 126 -22.25 -1.83 -14.04
C LYS A 126 -21.96 -0.37 -13.72
N ILE A 127 -20.95 -0.11 -12.90
CA ILE A 127 -20.49 1.22 -12.52
C ILE A 127 -19.14 1.41 -13.23
N ASN A 128 -19.16 1.99 -14.43
CA ASN A 128 -17.92 2.39 -15.10
C ASN A 128 -17.33 3.56 -14.31
N ILE A 129 -16.15 3.33 -13.74
CA ILE A 129 -15.31 4.34 -13.06
C ILE A 129 -14.18 4.72 -14.03
#